data_AF-A0A392NBP2-F1
#
_entry.id   AF-A0A392NBP2-F1
#
_cell.length_a   1.000
_cell.length_b   1.000
_cell.length_c   1.000
_cell.angle_alpha   90.00
_cell.angle_beta   90.00
_cell.angle_gamma   90.00
#
_symmetry.space_group_name_H-M   'P 1'
#
loop_
_entity.id
_entity.type
_entity.pdbx_description
1 polymer ?
#
loop_
_entity_poly.entity_id
_entity_poly.type
_entity_poly.pdbx_seq_one_letter_code
_entity_poly.pdbx_strand_id
1 'polypeptide(L)'
;IENHEIEGKLMEKVKKVINDYYEENLKESFYQSEIAKRLEKKQDTCDIDWESSFFIWHRPTSNIRKIPNLSEELWLVYSTSNIWVHF
;
A
#
# COMPACT_ATOMS: atom_id res chain seq x y z
N ILE A 1 -17.70 5.26 8.26
CA ILE A 1 -18.15 6.60 8.69
C ILE A 1 -18.53 7.34 7.42
N GLU A 2 -19.76 7.81 7.30
CA GLU A 2 -20.17 8.67 6.18
C GLU A 2 -20.03 10.14 6.60
N ASN A 3 -19.99 11.07 5.64
CA ASN A 3 -19.80 12.51 5.89
C ASN A 3 -18.51 12.86 6.65
N HIS A 4 -17.42 12.15 6.34
CA HIS A 4 -16.10 12.31 6.98
C HIS A 4 -15.29 13.53 6.50
N GLU A 5 -15.90 14.46 5.75
CA GLU A 5 -15.28 15.68 5.18
C GLU A 5 -14.10 15.49 4.21
N ILE A 6 -13.54 14.29 4.11
CA ILE A 6 -12.56 13.95 3.07
C ILE A 6 -13.21 14.02 1.68
N GLU A 7 -12.57 14.76 0.78
CA GLU A 7 -13.02 14.92 -0.60
C GLU A 7 -13.05 13.56 -1.34
N GLY A 8 -14.19 13.20 -1.93
CA GLY A 8 -14.33 11.92 -2.65
C GLY A 8 -13.32 11.75 -3.79
N LYS A 9 -13.00 12.84 -4.51
CA LYS A 9 -11.98 12.80 -5.58
C LYS A 9 -10.59 12.46 -5.04
N LEU A 10 -10.26 12.92 -3.84
CA LEU A 10 -8.99 12.60 -3.20
C LEU A 10 -8.93 11.11 -2.81
N MET A 11 -10.02 10.54 -2.31
CA MET A 11 -10.08 9.10 -2.02
C MET A 11 -9.92 8.24 -3.29
N GLU A 12 -10.58 8.60 -4.38
CA GLU A 12 -10.41 7.89 -5.66
C GLU A 12 -8.98 8.00 -6.19
N LYS A 13 -8.35 9.17 -6.02
CA LYS A 13 -6.94 9.37 -6.37
C LYS A 13 -6.02 8.48 -5.54
N VAL A 14 -6.19 8.45 -4.22
CA VAL A 14 -5.45 7.57 -3.29
C VAL A 14 -5.56 6.11 -3.72
N LYS A 15 -6.80 5.64 -3.99
CA LYS A 15 -7.08 4.27 -4.42
C LYS A 15 -6.35 3.94 -5.72
N LYS A 16 -6.42 4.82 -6.72
CA LYS A 16 -5.74 4.62 -8.00
C LYS A 16 -4.23 4.47 -7.81
N VAL A 17 -3.59 5.43 -7.15
CA VAL A 17 -2.12 5.43 -7.03
C VAL A 17 -1.58 4.25 -6.21
N ILE A 18 -2.32 3.78 -5.20
CA ILE A 18 -1.94 2.58 -4.42
C ILE A 18 -2.06 1.32 -5.28
N ASN A 19 -3.16 1.18 -6.03
CA ASN A 19 -3.38 0.02 -6.89
C ASN A 19 -2.33 -0.05 -8.00
N ASP A 20 -2.02 1.08 -8.63
CA ASP A 20 -0.97 1.17 -9.64
C ASP A 20 0.39 0.77 -9.05
N TYR A 21 0.73 1.26 -7.86
CA TYR A 21 1.97 0.88 -7.18
C TYR A 21 2.04 -0.61 -6.88
N TYR A 22 0.94 -1.24 -6.42
CA TYR A 22 0.89 -2.69 -6.23
C TYR A 22 1.14 -3.45 -7.53
N GLU A 23 0.39 -3.12 -8.59
CA GLU A 23 0.48 -3.81 -9.88
C GLU A 23 1.88 -3.68 -10.50
N GLU A 24 2.48 -2.49 -10.43
CA GLU A 24 3.76 -2.21 -11.07
C GLU A 24 4.98 -2.65 -10.24
N ASN A 25 4.89 -2.67 -8.90
CA ASN A 25 6.08 -2.81 -8.06
C ASN A 25 6.03 -3.96 -7.05
N LEU A 26 4.85 -4.35 -6.57
CA LEU A 26 4.75 -5.34 -5.49
C LEU A 26 4.31 -6.72 -5.99
N LYS A 27 3.40 -6.75 -6.97
CA LYS A 27 2.72 -7.97 -7.43
C LYS A 27 3.67 -9.07 -7.86
N GLU A 28 4.63 -8.75 -8.73
CA GLU A 28 5.59 -9.75 -9.23
C GLU A 28 6.38 -10.38 -8.07
N SER A 29 6.95 -9.53 -7.19
CA SER A 29 7.73 -9.99 -6.04
C SER A 29 6.91 -10.81 -5.05
N PHE A 30 5.63 -10.46 -4.86
CA PHE A 30 4.70 -11.22 -4.02
C PHE A 30 4.50 -12.64 -4.55
N TYR A 31 4.23 -12.81 -5.85
CA TYR A 31 4.07 -14.13 -6.45
C TYR A 31 5.36 -14.95 -6.50
N GLN A 32 6.52 -14.29 -6.42
CA GLN A 32 7.82 -14.96 -6.28
C GLN A 32 8.17 -15.30 -4.81
N SER A 33 7.43 -14.79 -3.84
CA SER A 33 7.68 -14.99 -2.41
C SER A 33 7.43 -16.43 -1.95
N GLU A 34 7.96 -16.76 -0.77
CA GLU A 34 7.72 -18.07 -0.15
C GLU A 34 6.26 -18.24 0.27
N ILE A 35 5.56 -17.16 0.61
CA ILE A 35 4.13 -17.15 0.92
C ILE A 35 3.34 -17.70 -0.29
N ALA A 36 3.59 -17.13 -1.47
CA ALA A 36 2.96 -17.54 -2.72
C ALA A 36 3.20 -19.01 -3.04
N LYS A 37 4.47 -19.44 -2.94
CA LYS A 37 4.90 -20.81 -3.25
C LYS A 37 4.37 -21.84 -2.25
N ARG A 38 4.30 -21.52 -0.96
CA ARG A 38 3.75 -22.41 0.07
C ARG A 38 2.27 -22.70 -0.20
N LEU A 39 1.49 -21.67 -0.55
CA LEU A 39 0.08 -21.85 -0.89
C LEU A 39 -0.10 -22.69 -2.16
N GLU A 40 0.67 -22.42 -3.22
CA GLU A 40 0.62 -23.20 -4.47
C GLU A 40 0.93 -24.68 -4.24
N LYS A 41 1.91 -24.97 -3.36
CA LYS A 41 2.29 -26.34 -2.96
C LYS A 41 1.34 -26.97 -1.93
N LYS A 42 0.26 -26.29 -1.54
CA LYS A 42 -0.70 -26.74 -0.50
C LYS A 42 -0.02 -27.13 0.81
N GLN A 43 1.06 -26.43 1.16
CA GLN A 43 1.70 -26.59 2.47
C GLN A 43 0.83 -25.95 3.55
N ASP A 44 1.06 -26.31 4.81
CA ASP A 44 0.39 -25.63 5.92
C ASP A 44 0.70 -24.12 5.85
N THR A 45 -0.31 -23.30 6.06
CA THR A 45 -0.25 -21.83 5.98
C THR A 45 -1.02 -21.19 7.14
N CYS A 46 -1.33 -21.96 8.19
CA CYS A 46 -2.00 -21.44 9.38
C CYS A 46 -1.20 -20.36 10.14
N ASP A 47 0.09 -20.22 9.82
CA ASP A 47 1.05 -19.28 10.39
C ASP A 47 1.38 -18.08 9.49
N ILE A 48 0.71 -17.93 8.34
CA ILE A 48 1.06 -16.91 7.32
C ILE A 48 -0.17 -16.19 6.80
N ASP A 49 -0.06 -14.87 6.70
CA ASP A 49 -1.02 -14.02 6.00
C ASP A 49 -0.73 -13.99 4.49
N TRP A 50 -1.76 -14.21 3.68
CA TRP A 50 -1.71 -14.02 2.22
C TRP A 50 -1.78 -12.54 1.88
N GLU A 51 -0.69 -11.82 2.13
CA GLU A 51 -0.67 -10.36 2.09
C GLU A 51 0.62 -9.83 1.44
N SER A 52 0.50 -8.73 0.69
CA SER A 52 1.62 -7.90 0.25
C SER A 52 1.43 -6.49 0.81
N SER A 53 2.37 -6.05 1.65
CA SER A 53 2.24 -4.83 2.45
C SER A 53 3.48 -3.96 2.39
N PHE A 54 3.26 -2.65 2.47
CA PHE A 54 4.30 -1.64 2.64
C PHE A 54 3.81 -0.56 3.61
N PHE A 55 4.74 0.10 4.30
CA PHE A 55 4.39 1.02 5.39
C PHE A 55 4.84 2.44 5.10
N ILE A 56 3.89 3.38 5.15
CA ILE A 56 4.16 4.82 5.15
C ILE A 56 4.06 5.33 6.58
N TRP A 57 5.15 5.92 7.08
CA TRP A 57 5.17 6.70 8.30
C TRP A 57 5.03 8.17 7.94
N HIS A 58 4.06 8.85 8.55
CA HIS A 58 3.90 10.29 8.38
C HIS A 58 4.62 11.08 9.46
N ARG A 59 4.65 10.56 10.70
CA ARG A 59 5.19 11.21 11.89
C ARG A 59 5.99 10.22 12.75
N PRO A 60 6.92 10.71 13.61
CA PRO A 60 7.37 12.10 13.71
C PRO A 60 8.23 12.54 12.52
N THR A 61 8.83 11.61 11.80
CA THR A 61 9.59 11.87 10.57
C THR A 61 9.07 10.94 9.50
N SER A 62 8.68 11.51 8.35
CA SER A 62 8.11 10.70 7.29
C SER A 62 9.17 9.85 6.59
N ASN A 63 8.80 8.61 6.24
CA ASN A 63 9.63 7.70 5.45
C ASN A 63 9.28 7.72 3.95
N ILE A 64 8.31 8.53 3.50
CA ILE A 64 7.70 8.42 2.17
C ILE A 64 8.71 8.53 1.01
N ARG A 65 9.74 9.36 1.17
CA ARG A 65 10.83 9.54 0.19
C ARG A 65 11.83 8.38 0.15
N LYS A 66 11.77 7.46 1.12
CA LYS A 66 12.66 6.28 1.21
C LYS A 66 12.03 5.04 0.59
N ILE A 67 10.74 5.09 0.26
CA ILE A 67 10.03 3.97 -0.36
C ILE A 67 10.42 3.94 -1.84
N PRO A 68 11.01 2.84 -2.34
CA PRO A 68 11.45 2.74 -3.72
C PRO A 68 10.26 2.79 -4.68
N ASN A 69 10.46 3.38 -5.85
CA ASN A 69 9.48 3.42 -6.95
C ASN A 69 8.11 4.04 -6.60
N LEU A 70 8.02 4.75 -5.48
CA LEU A 70 6.81 5.45 -5.09
C LEU A 70 6.68 6.72 -5.94
N SER A 71 5.57 6.89 -6.65
CA SER A 71 5.39 8.03 -7.55
C SER A 71 5.30 9.36 -6.80
N GLU A 72 5.77 10.43 -7.44
CA GLU A 72 5.65 11.79 -6.89
C GLU A 72 4.18 12.20 -6.69
N GLU A 73 3.27 11.70 -7.54
CA GLU A 73 1.84 11.89 -7.37
C GLU A 73 1.33 11.31 -6.05
N LEU A 74 1.81 10.13 -5.67
CA LEU A 74 1.48 9.51 -4.40
C LEU A 74 2.07 10.33 -3.24
N TRP A 75 3.28 10.90 -3.38
CA TRP A 75 3.85 11.80 -2.37
C TRP A 75 2.97 13.04 -2.13
N LEU A 76 2.51 13.66 -3.21
CA LEU A 76 1.69 14.86 -3.16
C LEU A 76 0.37 14.58 -2.41
N VAL A 77 -0.29 13.47 -2.74
CA VAL A 77 -1.55 13.03 -2.11
C VAL A 77 -1.44 12.92 -0.58
N TYR A 78 -0.32 12.40 -0.06
CA TYR A 78 -0.10 12.25 1.38
C TYR A 78 0.54 13.47 2.06
N SER A 79 1.07 14.42 1.30
CA SER A 79 1.65 15.67 1.84
C SER A 79 0.62 16.78 2.01
N THR A 80 -0.42 16.82 1.17
CA THR A 80 -1.46 17.86 1.18
C THR A 80 -2.65 17.52 2.08
N SER A 81 -2.69 16.29 2.58
CA SER A 81 -3.88 15.73 3.21
C SER A 81 -3.50 15.25 4.61
N ASN A 82 -4.11 15.80 5.66
CA ASN A 82 -4.06 15.25 7.02
C ASN A 82 -4.86 13.92 7.11
N ILE A 83 -4.73 13.06 6.10
CA ILE A 83 -5.44 11.79 6.03
C ILE A 83 -4.56 10.75 6.72
N TRP A 84 -5.05 10.28 7.86
CA TRP A 84 -4.57 9.07 8.49
C TRP A 84 -5.22 7.88 7.79
N VAL A 85 -4.52 7.25 6.84
CA VAL A 85 -4.92 5.93 6.33
C VAL A 85 -4.23 4.89 7.21
N HIS A 86 -5.01 4.20 8.05
CA HIS A 86 -4.56 2.94 8.63
C HIS A 86 -4.73 1.87 7.55
N PHE A 87 -3.63 1.23 7.17
CA PHE A 87 -3.63 -0.07 6.49
C PHE A 87 -3.71 -1.15 7.57
#